data_AF-A0A0D0ACC9-F1
#
_entry.id   AF-A0A0D0ACC9-F1
#
_cell.length_a   1.000
_cell.length_b   1.000
_cell.length_c   1.000
_cell.angle_alpha   90.00
_cell.angle_beta   90.00
_cell.angle_gamma   90.00
#
_symmetry.space_group_name_H-M   'P 1'
#
loop_
_entity.id
_entity.type
_entity.pdbx_description
1 polymer ?
#
loop_
_entity_poly.entity_id
_entity_poly.type
_entity_poly.pdbx_seq_one_letter_code
_entity_poly.pdbx_strand_id
1 'polypeptide(L)'
;MSSSSLSSPVTATAKIPKRVFTPFTASEVDRYNRGNLIQPSKEFPKVIAGKRTFDDTTTLNSAAWKTCTHPESALYFCDIQRRIFTDSDVRDVKILRTIEKCILRLSLLAKSHSITFPSPSQPSSLPLELVLELTKGKRKECRYYFVDVQKRVLF
;
A
#
# COMPACT_ATOMS: atom_id res chain seq x y z
N MET A 1 55.74 19.74 -27.31
CA MET A 1 54.55 19.91 -28.16
C MET A 1 54.24 18.55 -28.77
N SER A 2 53.25 17.84 -28.22
CA SER A 2 52.77 16.56 -28.76
C SER A 2 51.27 16.53 -28.54
N SER A 3 50.52 16.77 -29.61
CA SER A 3 49.07 16.77 -29.69
C SER A 3 48.59 15.38 -30.07
N SER A 4 47.97 14.66 -29.14
CA SER A 4 47.32 13.38 -29.41
C SER A 4 45.83 13.57 -29.63
N SER A 5 45.40 13.11 -30.79
CA SER A 5 44.09 13.24 -31.43
C SER A 5 42.92 12.70 -30.62
N LEU A 6 41.85 13.50 -30.53
CA LEU A 6 40.52 13.07 -30.12
C LEU A 6 39.92 12.14 -31.18
N SER A 7 39.61 10.91 -30.77
CA SER A 7 38.89 9.90 -31.55
C SER A 7 37.49 10.40 -31.92
N SER A 8 37.15 10.37 -33.21
CA SER A 8 35.82 10.67 -33.75
C SER A 8 34.73 9.76 -33.16
N PRO A 9 33.50 10.25 -32.94
CA PRO A 9 32.37 9.38 -32.61
C PRO A 9 31.85 8.69 -33.87
N VAL A 10 31.68 7.37 -33.76
CA VAL A 10 31.02 6.50 -34.74
C VAL A 10 29.60 7.01 -34.97
N THR A 11 29.33 7.51 -36.16
CA THR A 11 28.00 7.97 -36.57
C THR A 11 27.13 6.76 -36.88
N ALA A 12 26.43 6.24 -35.88
CA ALA A 12 25.32 5.32 -36.12
C ALA A 12 24.17 6.11 -36.76
N THR A 13 24.01 6.01 -38.09
CA THR A 13 22.86 6.56 -38.80
C THR A 13 21.60 5.79 -38.41
N ALA A 14 20.95 6.22 -37.32
CA ALA A 14 19.62 5.79 -36.96
C ALA A 14 18.65 6.29 -38.04
N LYS A 15 17.97 5.37 -38.75
CA LYS A 15 16.90 5.70 -39.69
C LYS A 15 15.76 6.37 -38.91
N ILE A 16 15.65 7.69 -39.01
CA ILE A 16 14.58 8.47 -38.40
C ILE A 16 13.25 8.02 -39.05
N PRO A 17 12.21 7.67 -38.27
CA PRO A 17 10.90 7.36 -38.83
C PRO A 17 10.37 8.55 -39.64
N LYS A 18 9.94 8.30 -40.89
CA LYS A 18 9.38 9.33 -41.81
C LYS A 18 7.99 9.87 -41.38
N ARG A 19 7.64 9.78 -40.10
CA ARG A 19 6.34 10.24 -39.61
C ARG A 19 6.50 11.67 -39.10
N VAL A 20 5.73 12.58 -39.68
CA VAL A 20 5.62 13.96 -39.21
C VAL A 20 4.85 13.95 -37.89
N PHE A 21 5.40 14.56 -36.85
CA PHE A 21 4.75 14.72 -35.56
C PHE A 21 4.12 16.11 -35.51
N THR A 22 2.78 16.16 -35.56
CA THR A 22 2.01 17.40 -35.43
C THR A 22 1.33 17.43 -34.07
N PRO A 23 1.44 18.54 -33.31
CA PRO A 23 0.69 18.70 -32.08
C PRO A 23 -0.80 18.84 -32.40
N PHE A 24 -1.65 18.29 -31.54
CA PHE A 24 -3.10 18.48 -31.59
C PHE A 24 -3.69 18.45 -30.17
N THR A 25 -4.89 19.00 -30.04
CA THR A 25 -5.61 19.17 -28.78
C THR A 25 -6.64 18.06 -28.58
N ALA A 26 -7.07 17.86 -27.33
CA ALA A 26 -8.08 16.85 -26.99
C ALA A 26 -9.43 17.11 -27.69
N SER A 27 -9.76 18.35 -28.02
CA SER A 27 -10.95 18.75 -28.76
C SER A 27 -10.91 18.36 -30.24
N GLU A 28 -9.71 18.24 -30.82
CA GLU A 28 -9.50 17.80 -32.21
C GLU A 28 -9.51 16.27 -32.33
N VAL A 29 -9.55 15.54 -31.21
CA VAL A 29 -9.78 14.10 -31.20
C VAL A 29 -11.24 13.84 -31.52
N ASP A 30 -11.55 13.36 -32.72
CA ASP A 30 -12.87 12.78 -32.97
C ASP A 30 -12.98 11.44 -32.21
N ARG A 31 -13.41 11.51 -30.96
CA ARG A 31 -13.52 10.35 -30.06
C ARG A 31 -14.71 9.48 -30.44
N TYR A 32 -15.78 10.08 -30.95
CA TYR A 32 -17.08 9.43 -31.11
C TYR A 32 -17.36 8.97 -32.55
N ASN A 33 -16.73 9.56 -33.57
CA ASN A 33 -16.86 9.14 -34.98
C ASN A 33 -15.59 8.45 -35.52
N ARG A 34 -14.94 7.59 -34.74
CA ARG A 34 -13.72 6.89 -35.17
C ARG A 34 -13.92 5.84 -36.26
N GLY A 35 -15.15 5.59 -36.72
CA GLY A 35 -15.50 4.58 -37.74
C GLY A 35 -15.26 3.12 -37.34
N ASN A 36 -14.45 2.88 -36.30
CA ASN A 36 -14.15 1.57 -35.75
C ASN A 36 -15.29 1.13 -34.82
N LEU A 37 -16.37 0.64 -35.42
CA LEU A 37 -17.45 0.00 -34.67
C LEU A 37 -16.96 -1.37 -34.18
N ILE A 38 -17.07 -1.60 -32.88
CA ILE A 38 -16.91 -2.95 -32.32
C ILE A 38 -18.08 -3.77 -32.86
N GLN A 39 -17.78 -4.84 -33.59
CA GLN A 39 -18.80 -5.76 -34.07
C GLN A 39 -19.55 -6.32 -32.86
N PRO A 40 -20.89 -6.22 -32.80
CA PRO A 40 -21.66 -6.76 -31.69
C PRO A 40 -21.38 -8.26 -31.54
N SER A 41 -20.91 -8.68 -30.37
CA SER A 41 -20.84 -10.10 -30.06
C SER A 41 -22.25 -10.65 -29.90
N LYS A 42 -22.52 -11.85 -30.43
CA LYS A 42 -23.75 -12.60 -30.14
C LYS A 42 -23.72 -13.22 -28.73
N GLU A 43 -22.55 -13.21 -28.09
CA GLU A 43 -22.36 -13.72 -26.75
C GLU A 43 -22.62 -12.59 -25.74
N PHE A 44 -23.68 -12.77 -24.96
CA PHE A 44 -23.96 -11.97 -23.78
C PHE A 44 -23.55 -12.79 -22.57
N PRO A 45 -22.28 -12.76 -22.14
CA PRO A 45 -21.88 -13.49 -20.95
C PRO A 45 -22.76 -13.02 -19.79
N LYS A 46 -23.37 -13.97 -19.10
CA LYS A 46 -24.18 -13.67 -17.92
C LYS A 46 -23.24 -13.12 -16.85
N VAL A 47 -23.29 -11.81 -16.63
CA VAL A 47 -22.60 -11.19 -15.50
C VAL A 47 -23.33 -11.65 -14.24
N ILE A 48 -22.68 -12.53 -13.48
CA ILE A 48 -23.20 -12.95 -12.19
C ILE A 48 -23.16 -11.73 -11.26
N ALA A 49 -24.26 -11.44 -10.58
CA ALA A 49 -24.31 -10.38 -9.59
C ALA A 49 -23.22 -10.63 -8.53
N GLY A 50 -22.24 -9.74 -8.47
CA GLY A 50 -21.25 -9.74 -7.40
C GLY A 50 -21.86 -9.34 -6.07
N LYS A 51 -21.13 -9.54 -4.98
CA LYS A 51 -21.53 -9.02 -3.68
C LYS A 51 -21.15 -7.54 -3.59
N ARG A 52 -22.08 -6.70 -3.14
CA ARG A 52 -21.81 -5.28 -2.83
C ARG A 52 -21.15 -5.13 -1.45
N THR A 53 -21.43 -6.03 -0.52
CA THR A 53 -20.80 -6.10 0.80
C THR A 53 -19.85 -7.29 0.83
N PHE A 54 -18.62 -7.04 1.27
CA PHE A 54 -17.64 -8.09 1.56
C PHE A 54 -17.70 -8.35 3.07
N ASP A 55 -18.75 -9.02 3.51
CA ASP A 55 -18.88 -9.42 4.91
C ASP A 55 -17.82 -10.51 5.17
N ASP A 56 -16.72 -10.11 5.81
CA ASP A 56 -15.66 -11.04 6.21
C ASP A 56 -16.19 -11.93 7.34
N THR A 57 -16.70 -13.11 7.00
CA THR A 57 -17.17 -14.10 7.97
C THR A 57 -16.02 -14.85 8.63
N THR A 58 -14.78 -14.55 8.29
CA THR A 58 -13.62 -15.22 8.86
C THR A 58 -13.48 -14.81 10.32
N THR A 59 -13.71 -15.77 11.21
CA THR A 59 -13.53 -15.55 12.65
C THR A 59 -12.11 -15.16 12.94
N LEU A 60 -11.95 -13.99 13.56
CA LEU A 60 -10.66 -13.52 14.01
C LEU A 60 -10.16 -14.43 15.12
N ASN A 61 -8.91 -14.87 15.02
CA ASN A 61 -8.30 -15.79 15.99
C ASN A 61 -8.05 -15.16 17.37
N SER A 62 -8.31 -13.86 17.53
CA SER A 62 -8.14 -13.13 18.78
C SER A 62 -9.27 -12.12 18.95
N ALA A 63 -9.87 -12.09 20.13
CA ALA A 63 -10.92 -11.13 20.49
C ALA A 63 -10.42 -9.66 20.53
N ALA A 64 -9.10 -9.45 20.59
CA ALA A 64 -8.52 -8.12 20.71
C ALA A 64 -8.43 -7.37 19.36
N TRP A 65 -8.30 -8.11 18.26
CA TRP A 65 -8.13 -7.55 16.93
C TRP A 65 -9.48 -7.46 16.21
N LYS A 66 -9.67 -6.42 15.42
CA LYS A 66 -10.84 -6.21 14.56
C LYS A 66 -10.40 -6.07 13.12
N THR A 67 -11.18 -6.65 12.22
CA THR A 67 -11.07 -6.41 10.78
C THR A 67 -11.68 -5.05 10.47
N CYS A 68 -11.00 -4.27 9.65
CA CYS A 68 -11.45 -2.96 9.19
C CYS A 68 -11.16 -2.80 7.70
N THR A 69 -11.82 -1.82 7.08
CA THR A 69 -11.71 -1.57 5.65
C THR A 69 -11.35 -0.12 5.45
N HIS A 70 -10.23 0.13 4.76
CA HIS A 70 -9.81 1.46 4.38
C HIS A 70 -10.80 2.07 3.37
N PRO A 71 -10.89 3.42 3.26
CA PRO A 71 -11.76 4.07 2.28
C PRO A 71 -11.54 3.63 0.82
N GLU A 72 -10.31 3.25 0.48
CA GLU A 72 -9.92 2.67 -0.81
C GLU A 72 -10.25 1.17 -0.96
N SER A 73 -10.99 0.59 -0.02
CA SER A 73 -11.41 -0.81 0.01
C SER A 73 -10.30 -1.84 0.30
N ALA A 74 -9.17 -1.41 0.87
CA ALA A 74 -8.13 -2.32 1.35
C ALA A 74 -8.43 -2.83 2.77
N LEU A 75 -8.12 -4.10 3.05
CA LEU A 75 -8.32 -4.70 4.36
C LEU A 75 -7.18 -4.34 5.30
N TYR A 76 -7.51 -3.95 6.54
CA TYR A 76 -6.54 -3.81 7.62
C TYR A 76 -7.09 -4.34 8.93
N PHE A 77 -6.22 -4.48 9.91
CA PHE A 77 -6.55 -5.02 11.22
C PHE A 77 -6.13 -4.03 12.30
N CYS A 78 -6.98 -3.85 13.31
CA CYS A 78 -6.68 -2.97 14.42
C CYS A 78 -6.97 -3.61 15.78
N ASP A 79 -6.08 -3.37 16.75
CA ASP A 79 -6.35 -3.56 18.17
C ASP A 79 -6.71 -2.20 18.76
N ILE A 80 -8.01 -2.00 19.00
CA ILE A 80 -8.54 -0.70 19.46
C ILE A 80 -8.07 -0.39 20.88
N GLN A 81 -7.90 -1.40 21.73
CA GLN A 81 -7.50 -1.17 23.13
C GLN A 81 -6.06 -0.67 23.23
N ARG A 82 -5.17 -1.21 22.39
CA ARG A 82 -3.76 -0.82 22.34
C ARG A 82 -3.46 0.27 21.30
N ARG A 83 -4.45 0.64 20.47
CA ARG A 83 -4.33 1.55 19.31
C ARG A 83 -3.23 1.12 18.34
N ILE A 84 -3.25 -0.16 17.97
CA ILE A 84 -2.27 -0.77 17.07
C ILE A 84 -2.95 -1.13 15.76
N PHE A 85 -2.30 -0.85 14.63
CA PHE A 85 -2.83 -1.06 13.29
C PHE A 85 -1.84 -1.84 12.43
N THR A 86 -2.33 -2.68 11.53
CA THR A 86 -1.50 -3.40 10.57
C THR A 86 -2.30 -3.83 9.35
N ASP A 87 -1.66 -3.80 8.17
CA ASP A 87 -2.19 -4.41 6.95
C ASP A 87 -1.81 -5.90 6.85
N SER A 88 -1.05 -6.43 7.81
CA SER A 88 -0.70 -7.85 7.85
C SER A 88 -1.89 -8.69 8.33
N ASP A 89 -2.16 -9.81 7.66
CA ASP A 89 -3.31 -10.66 7.98
C ASP A 89 -3.13 -11.40 9.32
N VAL A 90 -3.66 -10.82 10.39
CA VAL A 90 -3.60 -11.37 11.75
C VAL A 90 -4.50 -12.60 11.94
N ARG A 91 -5.30 -12.97 10.93
CA ARG A 91 -6.05 -14.25 10.95
C ARG A 91 -5.09 -15.41 10.75
N ASP A 92 -3.91 -15.23 10.15
CA ASP A 92 -2.85 -16.24 10.21
C ASP A 92 -2.16 -16.21 11.58
N VAL A 93 -2.28 -17.30 12.34
CA VAL A 93 -1.68 -17.46 13.68
C VAL A 93 -0.16 -17.23 13.68
N LYS A 94 0.56 -17.58 12.60
CA LYS A 94 2.01 -17.34 12.49
C LYS A 94 2.32 -15.85 12.32
N ILE A 95 1.51 -15.15 11.53
CA ILE A 95 1.61 -13.70 11.36
C ILE A 95 1.30 -12.99 12.67
N LEU A 96 0.18 -13.34 13.32
CA LEU A 96 -0.22 -12.78 14.61
C LEU A 96 0.86 -12.97 15.67
N ARG A 97 1.40 -14.19 15.83
CA ARG A 97 2.51 -14.44 16.78
C ARG A 97 3.74 -13.59 16.49
N THR A 98 4.00 -13.28 15.22
CA THR A 98 5.14 -12.45 14.82
C THR A 98 4.87 -10.98 15.14
N ILE A 99 3.69 -10.47 14.80
CA ILE A 99 3.21 -9.13 15.15
C ILE A 99 3.28 -8.90 16.67
N GLU A 100 2.73 -9.81 17.48
CA GLU A 100 2.74 -9.69 18.94
C GLU A 100 4.17 -9.66 19.51
N LYS A 101 5.10 -10.45 18.94
CA LYS A 101 6.52 -10.38 19.31
C LYS A 101 7.16 -9.02 18.95
N CYS A 102 6.81 -8.45 17.80
CA CYS A 102 7.27 -7.11 17.44
C CYS A 102 6.73 -6.07 18.41
N ILE A 103 5.42 -6.10 18.71
CA ILE A 103 4.77 -5.18 19.64
C ILE A 103 5.46 -5.23 21.00
N LEU A 104 5.70 -6.42 21.54
CA LEU A 104 6.40 -6.58 22.81
C LEU A 104 7.81 -5.97 22.77
N ARG A 105 8.61 -6.28 21.75
CA ARG A 105 9.98 -5.72 21.63
C ARG A 105 10.00 -4.21 21.45
N LEU A 106 9.13 -3.68 20.60
CA LEU A 106 8.98 -2.24 20.39
C LEU A 106 8.48 -1.55 21.64
N SER A 107 7.57 -2.16 22.41
CA SER A 107 7.11 -1.61 23.68
C SER A 107 8.22 -1.48 24.72
N LEU A 108 9.16 -2.42 24.76
CA LEU A 108 10.32 -2.36 25.64
C LEU A 108 11.30 -1.27 25.19
N LEU A 109 11.57 -1.16 23.89
CA LEU A 109 12.48 -0.17 23.32
C LEU A 109 11.91 1.25 23.42
N ALA A 110 10.63 1.44 23.15
CA ALA A 110 9.95 2.72 23.28
C ALA A 110 10.01 3.25 24.72
N LYS A 111 9.85 2.37 25.71
CA LYS A 111 9.98 2.74 27.13
C LYS A 111 11.36 3.32 27.46
N SER A 112 12.44 2.78 26.89
CA SER A 112 13.78 3.36 27.09
C SER A 112 13.96 4.74 26.44
N HIS A 113 13.07 5.12 25.53
CA HIS A 113 13.00 6.44 24.89
C HIS A 113 11.86 7.32 25.43
N SER A 114 11.29 6.98 26.60
CA SER A 114 10.17 7.71 27.21
C SER A 114 8.90 7.80 26.35
N ILE A 115 8.72 6.86 25.41
CA ILE A 115 7.50 6.70 24.61
C ILE A 115 6.62 5.67 25.32
N THR A 116 5.44 6.10 25.78
CA THR A 116 4.50 5.26 26.52
C THR A 116 3.35 4.82 25.63
N PHE A 117 3.13 3.51 25.55
CA PHE A 117 2.01 2.91 24.83
C PHE A 117 0.70 3.01 25.62
N PRO A 118 -0.45 3.15 24.93
CA PRO A 118 -1.75 2.89 25.54
C PRO A 118 -1.78 1.45 26.07
N SER A 119 -2.04 1.29 27.36
CA SER A 119 -2.20 -0.03 27.99
C SER A 119 -3.69 -0.36 28.10
N PRO A 120 -4.11 -1.63 27.94
CA PRO A 120 -5.51 -2.00 28.23
C PRO A 120 -5.95 -1.64 29.65
N SER A 121 -5.01 -1.61 30.61
CA SER A 121 -5.25 -1.25 32.01
C SER A 121 -5.27 0.26 32.28
N GLN A 122 -4.79 1.07 31.33
CA GLN A 122 -4.84 2.52 31.38
C GLN A 122 -5.19 3.00 29.97
N PRO A 123 -6.48 3.13 29.64
CA PRO A 123 -6.92 3.80 28.42
C PRO A 123 -6.49 5.26 28.52
N SER A 124 -5.22 5.50 28.24
CA SER A 124 -4.59 6.79 28.36
C SER A 124 -5.22 7.73 27.35
N SER A 125 -5.48 8.97 27.75
CA SER A 125 -5.77 10.11 26.87
C SER A 125 -4.66 10.41 25.86
N LEU A 126 -3.63 9.56 25.76
CA LEU A 126 -2.51 9.71 24.85
C LEU A 126 -2.97 9.42 23.42
N PRO A 127 -2.73 10.36 22.49
CA PRO A 127 -3.14 10.28 21.09
C PRO A 127 -2.18 9.43 20.25
N LEU A 128 -1.44 8.50 20.86
CA LEU A 128 -0.39 7.77 20.17
C LEU A 128 -0.91 6.45 19.59
N GLU A 129 -0.62 6.22 18.33
CA GLU A 129 -0.96 4.99 17.60
C GLU A 129 0.31 4.35 17.06
N LEU A 130 0.30 3.02 16.96
CA LEU A 130 1.39 2.25 16.36
C LEU A 130 0.88 1.58 15.10
N VAL A 131 1.58 1.80 13.99
CA VAL A 131 1.34 1.07 12.74
C VAL A 131 2.50 0.11 12.49
N LEU A 132 2.17 -1.13 12.12
CA LEU A 132 3.12 -2.21 11.90
C LEU A 132 2.90 -2.86 10.53
N GLU A 133 4.00 -3.29 9.92
CA GLU A 133 3.94 -4.08 8.69
C GLU A 133 5.04 -5.15 8.67
N LEU A 134 4.67 -6.39 8.38
CA LEU A 134 5.64 -7.46 8.11
C LEU A 134 6.01 -7.47 6.63
N THR A 135 7.30 -7.35 6.32
CA THR A 135 7.77 -7.44 4.94
C THR A 135 7.71 -8.88 4.41
N LYS A 136 7.22 -9.06 3.19
CA LYS A 136 7.17 -10.36 2.50
C LYS A 136 8.49 -10.73 1.78
N GLY A 137 9.60 -10.06 2.11
CA GLY A 137 10.90 -10.19 1.42
C GLY A 137 11.82 -11.29 1.96
N LYS A 138 13.03 -11.37 1.39
CA LYS A 138 14.09 -12.32 1.81
C LYS A 138 14.50 -12.16 3.28
N ARG A 139 14.42 -10.93 3.79
CA ARG A 139 14.57 -10.62 5.21
C ARG A 139 13.17 -10.40 5.78
N LYS A 140 12.86 -11.11 6.85
CA LYS A 140 11.62 -10.91 7.61
C LYS A 140 11.82 -9.72 8.52
N GLU A 141 11.47 -8.55 8.05
CA GLU A 141 11.56 -7.30 8.78
C GLU A 141 10.18 -6.90 9.31
N CYS A 142 10.19 -6.24 10.47
CA CYS A 142 9.00 -5.67 11.10
C CYS A 142 9.15 -4.17 11.03
N ARG A 143 8.48 -3.55 10.05
CA ARG A 143 8.49 -2.10 9.86
C ARG A 143 7.44 -1.49 10.75
N TYR A 144 7.71 -0.29 11.23
CA TYR A 144 6.79 0.42 12.10
C TYR A 144 6.96 1.92 11.95
N TYR A 145 5.92 2.65 12.35
CA TYR A 145 5.98 4.06 12.67
C TYR A 145 4.93 4.37 13.75
N PHE A 146 5.17 5.45 14.48
CA PHE A 146 4.23 6.00 15.43
C PHE A 146 3.44 7.14 14.80
N VAL A 147 2.20 7.33 15.26
CA VAL A 147 1.36 8.46 14.89
C VAL A 147 0.97 9.20 16.16
N ASP A 148 1.38 10.46 16.29
CA ASP A 148 0.80 11.37 17.28
C ASP A 148 -0.40 12.06 16.63
N VAL A 149 -1.61 11.60 16.94
CA VAL A 149 -2.85 12.07 16.33
C VAL A 149 -3.15 13.53 16.69
N GLN A 150 -2.71 14.02 17.86
CA GLN A 150 -2.91 15.41 18.25
C GLN A 150 -1.98 16.34 17.46
N LYS A 151 -0.71 15.97 17.33
CA LYS A 151 0.28 16.76 16.61
C LYS A 151 0.26 16.54 15.10
N ARG A 152 -0.44 15.50 14.63
CA ARG A 152 -0.52 15.09 13.21
C ARG A 152 0.86 14.81 12.62
N VAL A 153 1.71 14.12 13.38
CA VAL A 153 3.07 13.76 12.94
C VAL A 153 3.30 12.25 13.00
N LEU A 154 4.21 11.79 12.12
CA LEU A 154 4.70 10.43 12.07
C LEU A 154 6.18 10.42 12.46
N PHE A 155 6.61 9.42 13.24
CA PHE A 155 8.01 9.28 13.65
C PHE A 155 8.38 7.83 14.01
#